data_AF-A0A450S437-F1
#
_entry.id   AF-A0A450S437-F1
#
_cell.length_a   1.000
_cell.length_b   1.000
_cell.length_c   1.000
_cell.angle_alpha   90.00
_cell.angle_beta   90.00
_cell.angle_gamma   90.00
#
_symmetry.space_group_name_H-M   'P 1'
#
loop_
_entity.id
_entity.type
_entity.pdbx_description
1 polymer ?
#
loop_
_entity_poly.entity_id
_entity_poly.type
_entity_poly.pdbx_seq_one_letter_code
_entity_poly.pdbx_strand_id
1 'polypeptide(L)'
;MIPRVIKAEYEKNYIIHVWFADGTKGNVDLGQELHGEVFEPLKDKDTFKQFRVHPEFHTIYWPNGADIAPEFLYEKARIRPRETPMGEVVVNIALENYVDRVLSQEDRLPADAVRTHTMPALVDSGSVMLALPQDVTEQLGLKPVRKAAVTYADERKEERQIVAPVYLTVAGRSMATEALAGPPFSEALVGQVVLEQLDLLVDCQRQTLTPHPASPIYPSLKLKRAAP
;
A
#
# COMPACT_ATOMS: atom_id res chain seq x y z
N MET A 1 -3.46 21.04 12.84
CA MET A 1 -2.20 21.82 12.83
C MET A 1 -1.72 21.80 11.39
N ILE A 2 -1.36 22.95 10.81
CA ILE A 2 -0.84 23.00 9.44
C ILE A 2 0.63 22.58 9.48
N PRO A 3 1.04 21.52 8.78
CA PRO A 3 2.43 21.08 8.74
C PRO A 3 3.30 22.15 8.05
N ARG A 4 4.55 22.30 8.49
CA ARG A 4 5.47 23.33 7.98
C ARG A 4 6.77 22.68 7.55
N VAL A 5 7.09 22.76 6.27
CA VAL A 5 8.37 22.33 5.73
C VAL A 5 9.46 23.31 6.17
N ILE A 6 10.50 22.79 6.82
CA ILE A 6 11.67 23.55 7.27
C ILE A 6 12.91 23.31 6.41
N LYS A 7 12.96 22.16 5.71
CA LYS A 7 14.06 21.77 4.83
C LYS A 7 13.53 20.81 3.77
N ALA A 8 14.11 20.85 2.58
CA ALA A 8 13.87 19.86 1.53
C ALA A 8 15.15 19.64 0.72
N GLU A 9 15.44 18.40 0.35
CA GLU A 9 16.64 18.01 -0.42
C GLU A 9 16.26 17.03 -1.53
N TYR A 10 16.93 17.15 -2.67
CA TYR A 10 16.73 16.25 -3.80
C TYR A 10 17.33 14.89 -3.45
N GLU A 11 16.55 13.82 -3.56
CA GLU A 11 17.03 12.46 -3.32
C GLU A 11 17.40 11.78 -4.64
N LYS A 12 16.39 11.47 -5.46
CA LYS A 12 16.55 10.79 -6.76
C LYS A 12 15.27 10.89 -7.59
N ASN A 13 15.35 10.71 -8.92
CA ASN A 13 14.19 10.77 -9.82
C ASN A 13 13.30 12.00 -9.57
N TYR A 14 12.06 11.79 -9.12
CA TYR A 14 11.10 12.82 -8.69
C TYR A 14 10.81 12.75 -7.18
N ILE A 15 11.78 12.27 -6.41
CA ILE A 15 11.71 12.10 -4.97
C ILE A 15 12.46 13.24 -4.28
N ILE A 16 11.79 13.87 -3.33
CA ILE A 16 12.34 14.93 -2.48
C ILE A 16 12.26 14.45 -1.02
N HIS A 17 13.37 14.52 -0.29
CA HIS A 17 13.37 14.34 1.16
C HIS A 17 12.93 15.63 1.83
N VAL A 18 11.93 15.57 2.70
CA VAL A 18 11.33 16.76 3.34
C VAL A 18 11.41 16.62 4.85
N TRP A 19 11.75 17.72 5.54
CA TRP A 19 11.73 17.83 7.00
C TRP A 19 10.68 18.85 7.43
N PHE A 20 9.94 18.50 8.47
CA PHE A 20 8.88 19.32 9.04
C PHE A 20 9.25 19.84 10.43
N ALA A 21 8.62 20.96 10.82
CA ALA A 21 8.88 21.62 12.09
C ALA A 21 8.53 20.79 13.33
N ASP A 22 7.66 19.78 13.20
CA ASP A 22 7.27 18.85 14.27
C ASP A 22 8.26 17.68 14.46
N GLY A 23 9.33 17.64 13.67
CA GLY A 23 10.33 16.56 13.66
C GLY A 23 10.02 15.44 12.66
N THR A 24 8.86 15.45 11.99
CA THR A 24 8.54 14.50 10.93
C THR A 24 9.48 14.71 9.74
N LYS A 25 9.92 13.62 9.12
CA LYS A 25 10.72 13.65 7.90
C LYS A 25 10.46 12.42 7.04
N GLY A 26 10.60 12.55 5.72
CA GLY A 26 10.40 11.43 4.81
C GLY A 26 10.63 11.78 3.35
N ASN A 27 10.71 10.72 2.53
CA ASN A 27 10.82 10.82 1.08
C ASN A 27 9.43 10.99 0.47
N VAL A 28 9.25 11.99 -0.37
CA VAL A 28 8.01 12.27 -1.08
C VAL A 28 8.23 11.96 -2.56
N ASP A 29 7.57 10.92 -3.09
CA ASP A 29 7.56 10.65 -4.53
C ASP A 29 6.46 11.46 -5.22
N LEU A 30 6.88 12.40 -6.08
CA LEU A 30 6.02 13.27 -6.84
C LEU A 30 5.84 12.82 -8.30
N GLY A 31 6.42 11.69 -8.72
CA GLY A 31 6.46 11.28 -10.12
C GLY A 31 5.09 11.15 -10.79
N GLN A 32 4.07 10.67 -10.06
CA GLN A 32 2.69 10.57 -10.56
C GLN A 32 1.87 11.86 -10.40
N GLU A 33 2.40 12.84 -9.68
CA GLU A 33 1.72 14.09 -9.33
C GLU A 33 2.07 15.24 -10.28
N LEU A 34 3.02 15.03 -11.21
CA LEU A 34 3.45 16.03 -12.18
C LEU A 34 2.49 16.09 -13.39
N HIS A 35 1.21 16.30 -13.15
CA HIS A 35 0.17 16.42 -14.17
C HIS A 35 -0.41 17.84 -14.19
N GLY A 36 -0.76 18.34 -15.38
CA GLY A 36 -1.28 19.70 -15.59
C GLY A 36 -0.24 20.68 -16.13
N GLU A 37 -0.73 21.75 -16.78
CA GLU A 37 0.11 22.68 -17.56
C GLU A 37 1.25 23.33 -16.75
N VAL A 38 1.01 23.60 -15.46
CA VAL A 38 2.00 24.19 -14.55
C VAL A 38 3.08 23.18 -14.13
N PHE A 39 2.78 21.88 -14.11
CA PHE A 39 3.69 20.82 -13.69
C PHE A 39 4.42 20.12 -14.85
N GLU A 40 3.93 20.26 -16.09
CA GLU A 40 4.59 19.69 -17.29
C GLU A 40 6.10 20.02 -17.40
N PRO A 41 6.56 21.26 -17.16
CA PRO A 41 7.99 21.58 -17.19
C PRO A 41 8.80 20.80 -16.15
N LEU A 42 8.18 20.37 -15.05
CA LEU A 42 8.85 19.63 -13.97
C LEU A 42 9.11 18.17 -14.32
N LYS A 43 8.55 17.66 -15.43
CA LYS A 43 8.95 16.34 -15.94
C LYS A 43 10.40 16.33 -16.41
N ASP A 44 10.97 17.49 -16.76
CA ASP A 44 12.40 17.62 -16.92
C ASP A 44 13.10 17.61 -15.54
N LYS A 45 14.05 16.67 -15.35
CA LYS A 45 14.69 16.46 -14.04
C LYS A 45 15.55 17.64 -13.60
N ASP A 46 16.13 18.38 -14.53
CA ASP A 46 16.98 19.53 -14.18
C ASP A 46 16.14 20.74 -13.77
N THR A 47 14.92 20.85 -14.31
CA THR A 47 13.90 21.77 -13.83
C THR A 47 13.35 21.32 -12.47
N PHE A 48 13.07 20.02 -12.30
CA PHE A 48 12.59 19.46 -11.03
C PHE A 48 13.55 19.72 -9.85
N LYS A 49 14.87 19.63 -10.06
CA LYS A 49 15.87 19.86 -9.01
C LYS A 49 15.94 21.31 -8.50
N GLN A 50 15.32 22.26 -9.21
CA GLN A 50 15.38 23.69 -8.86
C GLN A 50 14.37 24.11 -7.79
N PHE A 51 13.68 23.15 -7.16
CA PHE A 51 12.74 23.44 -6.10
C PHE A 51 13.41 24.19 -4.93
N ARG A 52 12.62 24.98 -4.21
CA ARG A 52 13.03 25.66 -2.98
C ARG A 52 11.92 25.58 -1.94
N VAL A 53 12.30 25.75 -0.67
CA VAL A 53 11.32 25.91 0.42
C VAL A 53 10.89 27.38 0.48
N HIS A 54 9.59 27.63 0.41
CA HIS A 54 9.02 28.96 0.52
C HIS A 54 9.11 29.46 1.97
N PRO A 55 9.71 30.63 2.23
CA PRO A 55 9.95 31.11 3.59
C PRO A 55 8.66 31.44 4.36
N GLU A 56 7.60 31.88 3.66
CA GLU A 56 6.31 32.24 4.26
C GLU A 56 5.29 31.09 4.27
N PHE A 57 5.04 30.45 3.12
CA PHE A 57 4.09 29.34 3.01
C PHE A 57 4.62 28.00 3.55
N HIS A 58 5.90 27.91 3.91
CA HIS A 58 6.53 26.70 4.47
C HIS A 58 6.25 25.44 3.65
N THR A 59 6.37 25.57 2.33
CA THR A 59 6.15 24.48 1.38
C THR A 59 7.20 24.47 0.27
N ILE A 60 7.20 23.47 -0.62
CA ILE A 60 8.10 23.45 -1.77
C ILE A 60 7.47 24.14 -2.99
N TYR A 61 8.28 24.91 -3.71
CA TYR A 61 7.89 25.59 -4.94
C TYR A 61 9.03 25.60 -5.97
N TRP A 62 8.68 25.83 -7.24
CA TRP A 62 9.60 25.89 -8.38
C TRP A 62 9.60 27.28 -9.04
N PRO A 63 10.65 27.62 -9.83
CA PRO A 63 10.77 28.92 -10.50
C PRO A 63 9.63 29.22 -11.49
N ASN A 64 8.96 28.20 -12.01
CA ASN A 64 7.80 28.34 -12.91
C ASN A 64 6.49 28.67 -12.18
N GLY A 65 6.53 28.88 -10.86
CA GLY A 65 5.36 29.19 -10.03
C GLY A 65 4.57 27.98 -9.57
N ALA A 66 5.01 26.76 -9.89
CA ALA A 66 4.42 25.54 -9.35
C ALA A 66 4.74 25.43 -7.85
N ASP A 67 3.76 25.05 -7.05
CA ASP A 67 3.93 24.70 -5.65
C ASP A 67 3.18 23.40 -5.32
N ILE A 68 3.60 22.73 -4.26
CA ILE A 68 2.88 21.58 -3.71
C ILE A 68 2.49 21.95 -2.30
N ALA A 69 1.23 21.74 -1.89
CA ALA A 69 0.77 22.12 -0.56
C ALA A 69 1.48 21.32 0.56
N PRO A 70 1.78 21.94 1.72
CA PRO A 70 2.54 21.29 2.78
C PRO A 70 1.79 20.12 3.42
N GLU A 71 0.46 20.12 3.45
CA GLU A 71 -0.37 19.00 3.90
C GLU A 71 -0.14 17.75 3.05
N PHE A 72 -0.10 17.94 1.72
CA PHE A 72 0.13 16.87 0.77
C PHE A 72 1.53 16.28 0.90
N LEU A 73 2.54 17.14 1.05
CA LEU A 73 3.92 16.70 1.33
C LEU A 73 4.00 15.94 2.64
N TYR A 74 3.29 16.40 3.68
CA TYR A 74 3.30 15.77 5.00
C TYR A 74 2.66 14.38 4.97
N GLU A 75 1.54 14.25 4.26
CA GLU A 75 0.88 12.97 4.03
C GLU A 75 1.83 12.01 3.31
N LYS A 76 2.40 12.42 2.16
CA LYS A 76 3.35 11.59 1.43
C LYS A 76 4.67 11.33 2.17
N ALA A 77 5.16 12.24 2.99
CA ALA A 77 6.39 12.02 3.77
C ALA A 77 6.17 11.00 4.89
N ARG A 78 4.93 10.86 5.38
CA ARG A 78 4.57 9.81 6.35
C ARG A 78 4.41 8.45 5.67
N ILE A 79 4.09 8.43 4.38
CA ILE A 79 4.06 7.24 3.54
C ILE A 79 5.50 6.96 3.10
N ARG A 80 6.19 6.01 3.71
CA ARG A 80 7.56 5.67 3.26
C ARG A 80 7.51 5.07 1.84
N PRO A 81 8.02 5.70 0.77
CA PRO A 81 8.40 4.98 -0.43
C PRO A 81 9.76 4.37 -0.11
N ARG A 82 9.76 3.10 0.28
CA ARG A 82 11.01 2.42 0.61
C ARG A 82 11.81 2.23 -0.67
N GLU A 83 13.08 2.65 -0.68
CA GLU A 83 14.05 1.94 -1.50
C GLU A 83 14.03 0.49 -1.01
N THR A 84 13.60 -0.44 -1.88
CA THR A 84 13.44 -1.84 -1.51
C THR A 84 14.76 -2.34 -0.91
N PRO A 85 14.83 -2.60 0.40
CA PRO A 85 16.01 -3.23 0.98
C PRO A 85 16.15 -4.60 0.31
N MET A 86 17.39 -5.01 0.04
CA MET A 86 17.71 -6.38 -0.34
C MET A 86 16.98 -7.35 0.61
N GLY A 87 16.04 -8.13 0.08
CA GLY A 87 15.29 -9.16 0.80
C GLY A 87 13.77 -8.94 0.92
N GLU A 88 13.26 -7.76 0.60
CA GLU A 88 11.80 -7.50 0.63
C GLU A 88 11.14 -7.85 -0.70
N VAL A 89 10.05 -8.61 -0.62
CA VAL A 89 9.27 -9.06 -1.79
C VAL A 89 8.00 -8.22 -1.85
N VAL A 90 7.90 -7.34 -2.84
CA VAL A 90 6.71 -6.52 -3.08
C VAL A 90 6.01 -7.06 -4.32
N VAL A 91 4.70 -7.28 -4.21
CA VAL A 91 3.88 -7.87 -5.27
C VAL A 91 2.65 -7.01 -5.54
N ASN A 92 2.20 -6.97 -6.79
CA ASN A 92 0.90 -6.37 -7.09
C ASN A 92 -0.21 -7.33 -6.66
N ILE A 93 -1.16 -6.79 -5.90
CA ILE A 93 -2.39 -7.46 -5.49
C ILE A 93 -3.59 -6.80 -6.16
N ALA A 94 -4.57 -7.61 -6.56
CA ALA A 94 -5.88 -7.13 -7.00
C ALA A 94 -6.93 -7.51 -5.96
N LEU A 95 -7.80 -6.56 -5.64
CA LEU A 95 -8.79 -6.65 -4.59
C LEU A 95 -10.17 -6.37 -5.19
N GLU A 96 -11.15 -7.17 -4.82
CA GLU A 96 -12.56 -6.94 -5.14
C GLU A 96 -13.38 -7.04 -3.86
N ASN A 97 -14.41 -6.19 -3.72
CA ASN A 97 -15.38 -6.37 -2.66
C ASN A 97 -16.07 -7.74 -2.83
N TYR A 98 -15.93 -8.63 -1.84
CA TYR A 98 -16.42 -9.99 -1.95
C TYR A 98 -17.95 -10.08 -2.07
N VAL A 99 -18.67 -9.20 -1.37
CA VAL A 99 -20.14 -9.17 -1.41
C VAL A 99 -20.61 -8.70 -2.79
N ASP A 100 -20.00 -7.64 -3.33
CA ASP A 100 -20.31 -7.15 -4.68
C ASP A 100 -20.07 -8.24 -5.73
N ARG A 101 -18.94 -8.96 -5.62
CA ARG A 101 -18.60 -10.06 -6.53
C ARG A 101 -19.66 -11.16 -6.50
N VAL A 102 -20.12 -11.57 -5.31
CA VAL A 102 -21.19 -12.58 -5.18
C VAL A 102 -22.50 -12.07 -5.78
N LEU A 103 -22.89 -10.83 -5.49
CA LEU A 103 -24.10 -10.23 -6.08
C LEU A 103 -24.02 -10.14 -7.59
N SER A 104 -22.84 -9.87 -8.14
CA SER A 104 -22.63 -9.81 -9.58
C SER A 104 -22.73 -11.19 -10.24
N GLN A 105 -22.19 -12.23 -9.61
CA GLN A 105 -22.36 -13.63 -10.06
C GLN A 105 -23.81 -14.11 -10.04
N GLU A 106 -24.65 -13.49 -9.21
CA GLU A 106 -26.10 -13.74 -9.14
C GLU A 106 -26.92 -12.84 -10.08
N ASP A 107 -26.29 -12.07 -10.97
CA ASP A 107 -26.93 -11.08 -11.86
C ASP A 107 -27.71 -9.98 -11.11
N ARG A 108 -27.38 -9.75 -9.82
CA ARG A 108 -28.01 -8.73 -8.95
C ARG A 108 -27.20 -7.43 -8.88
N LEU A 109 -25.99 -7.44 -9.41
CA LEU A 109 -25.12 -6.28 -9.53
C LEU A 109 -24.39 -6.33 -10.89
N PRO A 110 -24.40 -5.24 -11.68
CA PRO A 110 -23.58 -5.17 -12.90
C PRO A 110 -22.09 -5.41 -12.60
N ALA A 111 -21.38 -6.11 -13.49
CA ALA A 111 -19.98 -6.47 -13.26
C ALA A 111 -19.05 -5.25 -13.13
N ASP A 112 -19.36 -4.15 -13.80
CA ASP A 112 -18.65 -2.86 -13.73
C ASP A 112 -18.96 -2.07 -12.44
N ALA A 113 -20.01 -2.46 -11.71
CA ALA A 113 -20.34 -1.89 -10.41
C ALA A 113 -19.64 -2.59 -9.25
N VAL A 114 -18.89 -3.68 -9.49
CA VAL A 114 -18.07 -4.34 -8.47
C VAL A 114 -16.92 -3.40 -8.08
N ARG A 115 -16.85 -3.04 -6.79
CA ARG A 115 -15.75 -2.21 -6.29
C ARG A 115 -14.45 -2.99 -6.31
N THR A 116 -13.44 -2.43 -6.98
CA THR A 116 -12.12 -3.03 -7.13
C THR A 116 -10.99 -2.05 -6.81
N HIS A 117 -9.83 -2.58 -6.47
CA HIS A 117 -8.60 -1.82 -6.26
C HIS A 117 -7.38 -2.69 -6.58
N THR A 118 -6.33 -2.09 -7.15
CA THR A 118 -5.03 -2.78 -7.39
C THR A 118 -3.92 -1.94 -6.79
N MET A 119 -3.03 -2.58 -6.05
CA MET A 119 -1.92 -1.89 -5.37
C MET A 119 -0.72 -2.81 -5.14
N PRO A 120 0.49 -2.27 -4.92
CA PRO A 120 1.59 -3.05 -4.39
C PRO A 120 1.33 -3.44 -2.92
N ALA A 121 1.81 -4.61 -2.53
CA ALA A 121 1.80 -5.09 -1.16
C ALA A 121 3.12 -5.78 -0.81
N LEU A 122 3.63 -5.53 0.38
CA LEU A 122 4.81 -6.19 0.92
C LEU A 122 4.43 -7.58 1.43
N VAL A 123 5.19 -8.59 1.03
CA VAL A 123 5.10 -9.92 1.60
C VAL A 123 5.81 -9.94 2.95
N ASP A 124 5.06 -10.13 4.02
CA ASP A 124 5.56 -10.07 5.39
C ASP A 124 5.13 -11.33 6.17
N SER A 125 6.07 -12.26 6.34
CA SER A 125 5.84 -13.48 7.13
C SER A 125 5.69 -13.20 8.63
N GLY A 126 6.06 -12.01 9.11
CA GLY A 126 5.80 -11.55 10.47
C GLY A 126 4.33 -11.17 10.70
N SER A 127 3.59 -10.90 9.62
CA SER A 127 2.16 -10.59 9.66
C SER A 127 1.32 -11.86 9.51
N VAL A 128 0.27 -11.99 10.32
CA VAL A 128 -0.60 -13.17 10.29
C VAL A 128 -1.54 -13.17 9.08
N MET A 129 -2.17 -12.03 8.80
CA MET A 129 -3.24 -11.91 7.79
C MET A 129 -2.98 -10.76 6.82
N LEU A 130 -3.83 -10.63 5.81
CA LEU A 130 -3.83 -9.46 4.93
C LEU A 130 -4.06 -8.19 5.76
N ALA A 131 -3.20 -7.19 5.61
CA ALA A 131 -3.43 -5.85 6.13
C ALA A 131 -3.56 -4.87 4.97
N LEU A 132 -4.59 -4.01 5.02
CA LEU A 132 -4.87 -3.02 3.99
C LEU A 132 -4.90 -1.62 4.61
N PRO A 133 -4.51 -0.58 3.85
CA PRO A 133 -4.68 0.79 4.29
C PRO A 133 -6.15 1.11 4.51
N GLN A 134 -6.43 1.93 5.53
CA GLN A 134 -7.81 2.26 5.90
C GLN A 134 -8.59 2.87 4.71
N ASP A 135 -7.98 3.81 3.99
CA ASP A 135 -8.52 4.45 2.78
C ASP A 135 -8.89 3.43 1.69
N VAL A 136 -8.08 2.39 1.48
CA VAL A 136 -8.39 1.31 0.54
C VAL A 136 -9.58 0.48 1.02
N THR A 137 -9.65 0.16 2.32
CA THR A 137 -10.81 -0.58 2.88
C THR A 137 -12.10 0.23 2.78
N GLU A 138 -12.02 1.56 2.94
CA GLU A 138 -13.15 2.48 2.80
C GLU A 138 -13.57 2.62 1.34
N GLN A 139 -12.61 2.74 0.40
CA GLN A 139 -12.86 2.75 -1.05
C GLN A 139 -13.58 1.47 -1.51
N LEU A 140 -13.13 0.31 -1.04
CA LEU A 140 -13.77 -0.98 -1.30
C LEU A 140 -15.09 -1.15 -0.51
N GLY A 141 -15.35 -0.26 0.46
CA GLY A 141 -16.50 -0.27 1.35
C GLY A 141 -16.64 -1.55 2.18
N LEU A 142 -15.51 -2.11 2.62
CA LEU A 142 -15.45 -3.27 3.49
C LEU A 142 -15.89 -2.86 4.90
N LYS A 143 -16.88 -3.55 5.46
CA LYS A 143 -17.47 -3.19 6.76
C LYS A 143 -16.66 -3.78 7.92
N PRO A 144 -16.48 -3.08 9.04
CA PRO A 144 -15.85 -3.66 10.23
C PRO A 144 -16.67 -4.86 10.73
N VAL A 145 -15.99 -5.96 11.06
CA VAL A 145 -16.60 -7.20 11.58
C VAL A 145 -16.22 -7.40 13.04
N ARG A 146 -14.96 -7.15 13.40
CA ARG A 146 -14.44 -7.31 14.77
C ARG A 146 -13.21 -6.41 14.99
N LYS A 147 -12.68 -6.45 16.21
CA LYS A 147 -11.46 -5.73 16.59
C LYS A 147 -10.34 -6.72 16.91
N ALA A 148 -9.10 -6.29 16.74
CA ALA A 148 -7.92 -7.01 17.16
C ALA A 148 -6.90 -6.06 17.80
N ALA A 149 -6.19 -6.55 18.81
CA ALA A 149 -5.00 -5.90 19.33
C ALA A 149 -3.82 -6.21 18.38
N VAL A 150 -3.23 -5.16 17.82
CA VAL A 150 -2.09 -5.24 16.90
C VAL A 150 -0.85 -4.81 17.66
N THR A 151 0.23 -5.58 17.53
CA THR A 151 1.56 -5.19 18.03
C THR A 151 2.42 -4.88 16.81
N TYR A 152 2.88 -3.64 16.71
CA TYR A 152 3.77 -3.23 15.62
C TYR A 152 5.22 -3.62 15.92
N ALA A 153 6.10 -3.48 14.92
CA ALA A 153 7.52 -3.78 15.07
C ALA A 153 8.24 -2.92 16.14
N ASP A 154 7.69 -1.76 16.50
CA ASP A 154 8.18 -0.89 17.57
C ASP A 154 7.59 -1.24 18.95
N GLU A 155 7.00 -2.43 19.10
CA GLU A 155 6.31 -2.95 20.29
C GLU A 155 5.05 -2.18 20.71
N ARG A 156 4.70 -1.11 19.99
CA ARG A 156 3.46 -0.36 20.24
C ARG A 156 2.26 -1.27 20.02
N LYS A 157 1.28 -1.15 20.92
CA LYS A 157 0.01 -1.86 20.82
C LYS A 157 -1.12 -0.90 20.52
N GLU A 158 -1.90 -1.22 19.50
CA GLU A 158 -3.12 -0.48 19.16
C GLU A 158 -4.27 -1.44 18.88
N GLU A 159 -5.48 -0.97 19.12
CA GLU A 159 -6.68 -1.66 18.66
C GLU A 159 -6.97 -1.23 17.21
N ARG A 160 -7.15 -2.22 16.33
CA ARG A 160 -7.51 -2.01 14.93
C ARG A 160 -8.72 -2.86 14.54
N GLN A 161 -9.41 -2.42 13.49
CA GLN A 161 -10.56 -3.12 12.97
C GLN A 161 -10.12 -4.23 12.02
N ILE A 162 -10.84 -5.35 12.08
CA ILE A 162 -10.81 -6.36 11.04
C ILE A 162 -12.10 -6.19 10.25
N VAL A 163 -11.94 -6.05 8.94
CA VAL A 163 -13.02 -5.76 8.00
C VAL A 163 -13.50 -7.02 7.28
N ALA A 164 -14.67 -6.90 6.68
CA ALA A 164 -15.36 -7.96 5.95
C ALA A 164 -14.48 -8.54 4.84
N PRO A 165 -14.75 -9.80 4.42
CA PRO A 165 -13.96 -10.47 3.42
C PRO A 165 -13.77 -9.65 2.13
N VAL A 166 -12.54 -9.64 1.64
CA VAL A 166 -12.14 -9.14 0.33
C VAL A 166 -11.74 -10.33 -0.54
N TYR A 167 -12.06 -10.27 -1.83
CA TYR A 167 -11.55 -11.23 -2.79
C TYR A 167 -10.18 -10.75 -3.27
N LEU A 168 -9.14 -11.44 -2.86
CA LEU A 168 -7.75 -11.14 -3.16
C LEU A 168 -7.28 -12.00 -4.33
N THR A 169 -6.59 -11.41 -5.29
CA THR A 169 -5.80 -12.10 -6.31
C THR A 169 -4.34 -11.66 -6.24
N VAL A 170 -3.43 -12.62 -6.15
CA VAL A 170 -1.97 -12.40 -6.05
C VAL A 170 -1.22 -13.59 -6.66
N ALA A 171 -0.13 -13.33 -7.39
CA ALA A 171 0.70 -14.36 -8.01
C ALA A 171 -0.10 -15.43 -8.82
N GLY A 172 -1.18 -15.00 -9.48
CA GLY A 172 -2.04 -15.88 -10.29
C GLY A 172 -2.98 -16.78 -9.48
N ARG A 173 -3.09 -16.58 -8.16
CA ARG A 173 -4.00 -17.31 -7.26
C ARG A 173 -4.96 -16.36 -6.56
N SER A 174 -6.12 -16.87 -6.15
CA SER A 174 -7.16 -16.04 -5.55
C SER A 174 -7.81 -16.72 -4.35
N MET A 175 -8.23 -15.91 -3.38
CA MET A 175 -8.97 -16.35 -2.18
C MET A 175 -9.88 -15.24 -1.64
N ALA A 176 -10.87 -15.62 -0.84
CA ALA A 176 -11.59 -14.69 0.02
C ALA A 176 -10.93 -14.68 1.42
N THR A 177 -10.59 -13.51 1.94
CA THR A 177 -10.01 -13.35 3.30
C THR A 177 -10.53 -12.11 3.99
N GLU A 178 -10.66 -12.15 5.32
CA GLU A 178 -10.74 -10.93 6.12
C GLU A 178 -9.42 -10.15 6.00
N ALA A 179 -9.49 -8.84 6.24
CA ALA A 179 -8.31 -7.97 6.27
C ALA A 179 -8.28 -7.13 7.55
N LEU A 180 -7.08 -6.88 8.06
CA LEU A 180 -6.84 -5.89 9.09
C LEU A 180 -6.81 -4.49 8.44
N ALA A 181 -7.61 -3.56 8.95
CA ALA A 181 -7.52 -2.15 8.57
C ALA A 181 -6.32 -1.50 9.29
N GLY A 182 -5.23 -1.28 8.55
CA GLY A 182 -4.03 -0.60 9.02
C GLY A 182 -4.24 0.92 9.13
N PRO A 183 -3.17 1.68 9.42
CA PRO A 183 -3.22 3.13 9.32
C PRO A 183 -3.61 3.59 7.90
N PRO A 184 -4.25 4.77 7.74
CA PRO A 184 -4.45 5.37 6.44
C PRO A 184 -3.13 5.50 5.68
N PHE A 185 -3.15 5.19 4.38
CA PHE A 185 -2.03 5.25 3.45
C PHE A 185 -0.80 4.42 3.84
N SER A 186 -0.99 3.42 4.72
CA SER A 186 0.08 2.49 5.07
C SER A 186 0.43 1.56 3.90
N GLU A 187 1.46 0.74 4.08
CA GLU A 187 1.77 -0.33 3.13
C GLU A 187 0.77 -1.49 3.34
N ALA A 188 0.28 -2.07 2.24
CA ALA A 188 -0.48 -3.31 2.33
C ALA A 188 0.47 -4.48 2.63
N LEU A 189 0.06 -5.38 3.50
CA LEU A 189 0.87 -6.53 3.91
C LEU A 189 0.19 -7.83 3.52
N VAL A 190 0.90 -8.69 2.79
CA VAL A 190 0.51 -10.08 2.52
C VAL A 190 1.09 -10.96 3.62
N GLY A 191 0.24 -11.33 4.57
CA GLY A 191 0.62 -12.17 5.71
C GLY A 191 0.57 -13.68 5.45
N GLN A 192 0.96 -14.44 6.48
CA GLN A 192 1.14 -15.89 6.47
C GLN A 192 -0.11 -16.66 5.99
N VAL A 193 -1.32 -16.25 6.39
CA VAL A 193 -2.57 -16.93 5.97
C VAL A 193 -2.71 -16.96 4.45
N VAL A 194 -2.39 -15.85 3.77
CA VAL A 194 -2.46 -15.78 2.31
C VAL A 194 -1.40 -16.69 1.70
N LEU A 195 -0.16 -16.63 2.21
CA LEU A 195 0.95 -17.44 1.71
C LEU A 195 0.67 -18.95 1.84
N GLU A 196 0.11 -19.39 2.97
CA GLU A 196 -0.17 -20.79 3.23
C GLU A 196 -1.40 -21.29 2.47
N GLN A 197 -2.52 -20.55 2.49
CA GLN A 197 -3.76 -20.98 1.83
C GLN A 197 -3.63 -20.96 0.32
N LEU A 198 -2.89 -20.00 -0.22
CA LEU A 198 -2.57 -19.95 -1.64
C LEU A 198 -1.30 -20.75 -1.96
N ASP A 199 -0.66 -21.45 -1.02
CA ASP A 199 0.53 -22.29 -1.23
C ASP A 199 1.58 -21.61 -2.13
N LEU A 200 1.98 -20.41 -1.69
CA LEU A 200 2.92 -19.51 -2.35
C LEU A 200 4.30 -19.60 -1.68
N LEU A 201 5.34 -19.56 -2.51
CA LEU A 201 6.74 -19.49 -2.08
C LEU A 201 7.29 -18.10 -2.28
N VAL A 202 7.91 -17.59 -1.21
CA VAL A 202 8.64 -16.33 -1.19
C VAL A 202 10.11 -16.62 -1.48
N ASP A 203 10.65 -16.02 -2.53
CA ASP A 203 12.09 -16.01 -2.82
C ASP A 203 12.62 -14.60 -2.58
N CYS A 204 13.22 -14.38 -1.41
CA CYS A 204 13.80 -13.09 -1.02
C CYS A 204 15.03 -12.71 -1.86
N GLN A 205 15.76 -13.68 -2.44
CA GLN A 205 16.94 -13.40 -3.25
C GLN A 205 16.54 -12.88 -4.62
N ARG A 206 15.52 -13.50 -5.22
CA ARG A 206 14.96 -13.10 -6.52
C ARG A 206 13.87 -12.04 -6.40
N GLN A 207 13.45 -11.72 -5.18
CA GLN A 207 12.36 -10.82 -4.85
C GLN A 207 11.05 -11.20 -5.55
N THR A 208 10.74 -12.50 -5.55
CA THR A 208 9.57 -13.04 -6.23
C THR A 208 8.64 -13.80 -5.29
N LEU A 209 7.35 -13.74 -5.57
CA LEU A 209 6.32 -14.60 -4.99
C LEU A 209 5.75 -15.48 -6.09
N THR A 210 5.83 -16.80 -5.92
CA THR A 210 5.40 -17.75 -6.95
C THR A 210 4.57 -18.88 -6.36
N PRO A 211 3.63 -19.46 -7.13
CA PRO A 211 3.03 -20.75 -6.80
C PRO A 211 4.08 -21.82 -6.47
N HIS A 212 3.82 -22.66 -5.47
CA HIS A 212 4.72 -23.78 -5.17
C HIS A 212 4.87 -24.71 -6.41
N PRO A 213 6.09 -25.01 -6.89
CA PRO A 213 6.31 -25.76 -8.14
C PRO A 213 5.71 -27.17 -8.14
N ALA A 214 5.63 -27.82 -6.98
CA ALA A 214 5.01 -29.13 -6.83
C ALA A 214 3.47 -29.13 -6.94
N SER A 215 2.83 -27.95 -6.97
CA SER A 215 1.39 -27.78 -6.99
C SER A 215 0.97 -26.72 -8.03
N PRO A 216 1.35 -26.83 -9.31
CA PRO A 216 1.32 -25.71 -10.25
C PRO A 216 -0.09 -25.17 -10.57
N ILE A 217 -1.12 -26.01 -10.45
CA ILE A 217 -2.50 -25.66 -10.82
C ILE A 217 -3.30 -25.16 -9.61
N TYR A 218 -3.28 -25.90 -8.50
CA TYR A 218 -4.06 -25.61 -7.30
C TYR A 218 -3.20 -25.66 -6.04
N PRO A 219 -3.51 -24.88 -4.99
CA PRO A 219 -2.84 -24.99 -3.71
C PRO A 219 -2.91 -26.40 -3.12
N SER A 220 -1.78 -26.91 -2.60
CA SER A 220 -1.72 -28.21 -1.94
C SER A 220 -1.90 -28.07 -0.43
N LEU A 221 -3.12 -28.32 0.07
CA LEU A 221 -3.43 -28.26 1.51
C LEU A 221 -3.21 -29.63 2.18
N LYS A 222 -2.45 -29.66 3.27
CA LYS A 222 -2.21 -30.90 4.03
C LYS A 222 -3.39 -31.20 4.94
N LEU A 223 -3.99 -32.37 4.78
CA LEU A 223 -5.01 -32.90 5.68
C LEU A 223 -4.48 -34.13 6.43
N LYS A 224 -4.60 -34.16 7.75
CA LYS A 224 -4.31 -35.38 8.51
C LYS A 224 -5.45 -36.37 8.26
N ARG A 225 -5.12 -37.58 7.80
CA ARG A 225 -6.10 -38.69 7.69
C ARG A 225 -6.66 -38.96 9.10
N ALA A 226 -7.99 -38.94 9.25
CA ALA A 226 -8.62 -39.54 10.43
C ALA A 226 -8.27 -41.03 10.43
N ALA A 227 -7.86 -41.56 11.59
CA ALA A 227 -7.73 -43.01 11.76
C ALA A 227 -9.11 -43.65 11.54
N PRO A 228 -9.20 -44.84 10.90
CA PRO A 228 -10.46 -45.53 10.68
C PRO A 228 -11.18 -45.86 11.97
#